data_AF-A0A6I0SDH5-F1
#
_entry.id   AF-A0A6I0SDH5-F1
#
_cell.length_a   1.000
_cell.length_b   1.000
_cell.length_c   1.000
_cell.angle_alpha   90.00
_cell.angle_beta   90.00
_cell.angle_gamma   90.00
#
_symmetry.space_group_name_H-M   'P 1'
#
loop_
_entity.id
_entity.type
_entity.pdbx_description
1 polymer ?
#
loop_
_entity_poly.entity_id
_entity_poly.type
_entity_poly.pdbx_seq_one_letter_code
_entity_poly.pdbx_strand_id
1 'polypeptide(L)'
;MVKIKRYVKDWLVWVAVISVLLIIVIVFCYFNQTGGDFADKKTDWGEFGSLLGAIAGLIAFVGVLFTLKQNKQQFLNSEDRSVFFELLKIFISYRDALQVKRTDWVYDEKQCEWKITLYNEYCTPEKTYRQIYVELYHIFYLEIRRSIPNNFSKEEFTEYIIPKNFSREQWMLTFSHLNTAINNIYSEHNWRMHGGMSTTFPVHINAYDYLCLNAIKIYFEQNNFKPIAEACSKAADHCFTPYQNQLGTYFRNAYYILEMASEFNSPQKYSKIFRAQLSKYELALLFFNSFSSLSTSKTRELYLNADLFNNLELRDVRLKEGAYDESVSRIEYINFPPIISQTVVKNEYISRNLLIKMYDSVQIKK
;
A
#
# COMPACT_ATOMS: atom_id res chain seq x y z
N MET A 1 18.95 -3.05 -14.81
CA MET A 1 20.17 -3.66 -14.23
C MET A 1 21.01 -4.48 -15.23
N VAL A 2 20.42 -5.18 -16.21
CA VAL A 2 21.17 -5.95 -17.25
C VAL A 2 22.01 -5.05 -18.18
N LYS A 3 21.50 -3.87 -18.56
CA LYS A 3 22.21 -2.93 -19.47
C LYS A 3 23.50 -2.33 -18.86
N ILE A 4 23.53 -2.04 -17.56
CA ILE A 4 24.70 -1.48 -16.87
C ILE A 4 25.82 -2.52 -16.77
N LYS A 5 25.46 -3.78 -16.45
CA LYS A 5 26.44 -4.89 -16.40
C LYS A 5 27.08 -5.15 -17.77
N ARG A 6 26.32 -4.94 -18.86
CA ARG A 6 26.82 -5.03 -20.24
C ARG A 6 27.78 -3.87 -20.56
N TYR A 7 27.40 -2.64 -20.23
CA TYR A 7 28.23 -1.44 -20.45
C TYR A 7 29.57 -1.46 -19.69
N VAL A 8 29.60 -1.95 -18.44
CA VAL A 8 30.84 -2.09 -17.66
C VAL A 8 31.76 -3.17 -18.25
N LYS A 9 31.18 -4.27 -18.75
CA LYS A 9 31.92 -5.32 -19.45
C LYS A 9 32.49 -4.81 -20.78
N ASP A 10 31.70 -4.02 -21.52
CA ASP A 10 32.11 -3.45 -22.80
C ASP A 10 33.24 -2.43 -22.61
N TRP A 11 33.20 -1.57 -21.59
CA TRP A 11 34.27 -0.59 -21.32
C TRP A 11 35.59 -1.25 -20.88
N LEU A 12 35.55 -2.30 -20.06
CA LEU A 12 36.77 -3.04 -19.68
C LEU A 12 37.41 -3.74 -20.90
N VAL A 13 36.59 -4.23 -21.84
CA VAL A 13 37.08 -4.78 -23.11
C VAL A 13 37.74 -3.67 -23.94
N TRP A 14 37.15 -2.48 -24.01
CA TRP A 14 37.77 -1.34 -24.71
C TRP A 14 39.08 -0.89 -24.06
N VAL A 15 39.17 -0.86 -22.72
CA VAL A 15 40.43 -0.55 -22.02
C VAL A 15 41.50 -1.58 -22.34
N ALA A 16 41.16 -2.88 -22.34
CA ALA A 16 42.10 -3.93 -22.72
C ALA A 16 42.56 -3.81 -24.18
N VAL A 17 41.64 -3.53 -25.12
CA VAL A 17 41.96 -3.33 -26.54
C VAL A 17 42.87 -2.11 -26.74
N ILE A 18 42.59 -1.00 -26.06
CA ILE A 18 43.41 0.21 -26.12
C ILE A 18 44.82 -0.06 -25.55
N SER A 19 44.93 -0.77 -24.42
CA SER A 19 46.23 -1.13 -23.85
C SER A 19 47.06 -2.02 -24.79
N VAL A 20 46.43 -2.98 -25.47
CA VAL A 20 47.10 -3.84 -26.47
C VAL A 20 47.57 -3.02 -27.67
N LEU A 21 46.74 -2.11 -28.19
CA LEU A 21 47.11 -1.21 -29.27
C LEU A 21 48.27 -0.28 -28.89
N LEU A 22 48.27 0.23 -27.65
CA LEU A 22 49.33 1.11 -27.14
C LEU A 22 50.67 0.35 -27.04
N ILE A 23 50.66 -0.92 -26.62
CA ILE A 23 51.83 -1.79 -26.64
C ILE A 23 52.33 -2.01 -28.06
N ILE A 24 51.44 -2.29 -29.03
CA ILE A 24 51.80 -2.47 -30.44
C ILE A 24 52.45 -1.19 -31.00
N VAL A 25 51.90 -0.01 -30.71
CA VAL A 25 52.44 1.28 -31.15
C VAL A 25 53.82 1.55 -30.53
N ILE A 26 54.01 1.25 -29.24
CA ILE A 26 55.31 1.41 -28.57
C ILE A 26 56.36 0.48 -29.21
N VAL A 27 56.01 -0.78 -29.47
CA VAL A 27 56.90 -1.74 -30.14
C VAL A 27 57.22 -1.28 -31.56
N PHE A 28 56.23 -0.78 -32.30
CA PHE A 28 56.41 -0.27 -33.66
C PHE A 28 57.30 0.99 -33.72
N CYS A 29 57.09 1.94 -32.82
CA CYS A 29 57.94 3.14 -32.70
C CYS A 29 59.38 2.77 -32.34
N TYR A 30 59.58 1.80 -31.43
CA TYR A 30 60.91 1.30 -31.07
C TYR A 30 61.63 0.67 -32.28
N PHE A 31 60.93 -0.19 -33.04
CA PHE A 31 61.47 -0.82 -34.26
C PHE A 31 61.86 0.20 -35.34
N ASN A 32 61.07 1.27 -35.51
CA ASN A 32 61.40 2.34 -36.47
C ASN A 32 62.59 3.19 -35.99
N GLN A 33 62.72 3.42 -34.69
CA GLN A 33 63.79 4.22 -34.12
C GLN A 33 65.15 3.49 -34.14
N THR A 34 65.16 2.15 -34.07
CA THR A 34 66.37 1.34 -34.18
C THR A 34 66.70 0.90 -35.63
N GLY A 35 65.92 1.35 -36.62
CA GLY A 35 66.19 1.04 -38.03
C GLY A 35 66.04 -0.45 -38.38
N GLY A 36 65.30 -1.22 -37.57
CA GLY A 36 65.12 -2.67 -37.75
C GLY A 36 66.24 -3.54 -37.19
N ASP A 37 67.27 -2.96 -36.57
CA ASP A 37 68.30 -3.73 -35.86
C ASP A 37 67.91 -3.90 -34.38
N PHE A 38 68.12 -5.10 -33.83
CA PHE A 38 67.90 -5.34 -32.41
C PHE A 38 69.04 -4.66 -31.64
N ALA A 39 68.71 -3.80 -30.66
CA ALA A 39 69.70 -3.01 -29.95
C ALA A 39 70.84 -3.88 -29.38
N ASP A 40 72.07 -3.67 -29.87
CA ASP A 40 73.28 -4.40 -29.48
C ASP A 40 73.78 -4.06 -28.06
N LYS A 41 73.25 -2.99 -27.44
CA LYS A 41 73.62 -2.55 -26.09
C LYS A 41 72.56 -2.94 -25.07
N LYS A 42 73.00 -3.64 -24.02
CA LYS A 42 72.17 -3.98 -22.83
C LYS A 42 71.45 -2.78 -22.21
N THR A 43 71.97 -1.56 -22.37
CA THR A 43 71.40 -0.32 -21.82
C THR A 43 70.05 0.06 -22.44
N ASP A 44 69.88 -0.13 -23.75
CA ASP A 44 68.67 0.28 -24.47
C ASP A 44 67.47 -0.61 -24.13
N TRP A 45 67.73 -1.89 -23.85
CA TRP A 45 66.73 -2.83 -23.33
C TRP A 45 66.31 -2.51 -21.88
N GLY A 46 67.23 -1.96 -21.08
CA GLY A 46 66.94 -1.50 -19.72
C GLY A 46 66.00 -0.30 -19.69
N GLU A 47 66.21 0.68 -20.57
CA GLU A 47 65.35 1.86 -20.70
C GLU A 47 63.95 1.49 -21.22
N PHE A 48 63.87 0.60 -22.21
CA PHE A 48 62.60 0.07 -22.72
C PHE A 48 61.81 -0.68 -21.62
N GLY A 49 62.48 -1.54 -20.86
CA GLY A 49 61.88 -2.25 -19.74
C GLY A 49 61.37 -1.32 -18.64
N SER A 50 62.05 -0.19 -18.41
CA SER A 50 61.63 0.85 -17.45
C SER A 50 60.31 1.51 -17.88
N LEU A 51 60.18 1.88 -19.17
CA LEU A 51 58.97 2.48 -19.71
C LEU A 51 57.76 1.52 -19.66
N LEU A 52 57.95 0.26 -20.05
CA LEU A 52 56.92 -0.77 -19.91
C LEU A 52 56.54 -1.03 -18.46
N GLY A 53 57.52 -1.06 -17.55
CA GLY A 53 57.30 -1.18 -16.11
C GLY A 53 56.47 -0.03 -15.55
N ALA A 54 56.72 1.21 -15.97
CA ALA A 54 55.94 2.38 -15.58
C ALA A 54 54.49 2.32 -16.07
N ILE A 55 54.26 1.91 -17.31
CA ILE A 55 52.90 1.74 -17.88
C ILE A 55 52.16 0.60 -17.16
N ALA A 56 52.81 -0.54 -16.95
CA ALA A 56 52.23 -1.66 -16.23
C ALA A 56 51.89 -1.29 -14.78
N GLY A 57 52.74 -0.52 -14.11
CA GLY A 57 52.50 0.03 -12.77
C GLY A 57 51.28 0.95 -12.72
N LEU A 58 51.10 1.83 -13.72
CA LEU A 58 49.95 2.71 -13.80
C LEU A 58 48.65 1.94 -14.06
N ILE A 59 48.66 0.94 -14.95
CA ILE A 59 47.51 0.05 -15.20
C ILE A 59 47.14 -0.72 -13.93
N ALA A 60 48.13 -1.28 -13.23
CA ALA A 60 47.91 -1.99 -11.97
C ALA A 60 47.29 -1.06 -10.92
N PHE A 61 47.77 0.18 -10.81
CA PHE A 61 47.22 1.19 -9.91
C PHE A 61 45.76 1.55 -10.25
N VAL A 62 45.44 1.75 -11.53
CA VAL A 62 44.05 1.95 -12.00
C VAL A 62 43.16 0.76 -11.66
N GLY A 63 43.68 -0.47 -11.81
CA GLY A 63 43.00 -1.70 -11.42
C GLY A 63 42.69 -1.76 -9.92
N VAL A 64 43.64 -1.34 -9.08
CA VAL A 64 43.44 -1.23 -7.63
C VAL A 64 42.37 -0.19 -7.30
N LEU A 65 42.42 1.01 -7.90
CA LEU A 65 41.40 2.05 -7.69
C LEU A 65 40.00 1.58 -8.09
N PHE A 66 39.89 0.86 -9.22
CA PHE A 66 38.63 0.27 -9.67
C PHE A 66 38.12 -0.78 -8.67
N THR A 67 39.00 -1.67 -8.20
CA THR A 67 38.67 -2.71 -7.22
C THR A 67 38.24 -2.09 -5.90
N LEU A 68 38.91 -1.03 -5.42
CA LEU A 68 38.53 -0.29 -4.22
C LEU A 68 37.13 0.34 -4.36
N LYS A 69 36.85 0.96 -5.51
CA LYS A 69 35.52 1.51 -5.80
C LYS A 69 34.44 0.41 -5.82
N GLN A 70 34.73 -0.72 -6.45
CA GLN A 70 33.83 -1.87 -6.49
C GLN A 70 33.58 -2.45 -5.09
N ASN A 71 34.62 -2.61 -4.29
CA ASN A 71 34.53 -3.09 -2.91
C ASN A 71 33.73 -2.13 -2.04
N LYS A 72 33.94 -0.82 -2.16
CA LYS A 72 33.13 0.19 -1.47
C LYS A 72 31.65 0.07 -1.82
N GLN A 73 31.31 -0.12 -3.10
CA GLN A 73 29.93 -0.30 -3.53
C GLN A 73 29.31 -1.61 -3.00
N GLN A 74 30.07 -2.70 -3.00
CA GLN A 74 29.62 -3.99 -2.45
C GLN A 74 29.40 -3.91 -0.94
N PHE A 75 30.30 -3.23 -0.23
CA PHE A 75 30.19 -2.98 1.20
C PHE A 75 28.90 -2.21 1.54
N LEU A 76 28.67 -1.07 0.88
CA LEU A 76 27.45 -0.28 1.08
C LEU A 76 26.18 -1.09 0.80
N ASN A 77 26.14 -1.85 -0.30
CA ASN A 77 24.98 -2.71 -0.59
C ASN A 77 24.77 -3.83 0.44
N SER A 78 25.84 -4.31 1.07
CA SER A 78 25.79 -5.32 2.13
C SER A 78 25.30 -4.72 3.45
N GLU A 79 25.75 -3.51 3.76
CA GLU A 79 25.32 -2.72 4.92
C GLU A 79 23.82 -2.37 4.82
N ASP A 80 23.39 -1.78 3.69
CA ASP A 80 21.97 -1.51 3.38
C ASP A 80 21.09 -2.73 3.63
N ARG A 81 21.55 -3.90 3.14
CA ARG A 81 20.85 -5.17 3.30
C ARG A 81 20.77 -5.57 4.77
N SER A 82 21.86 -5.46 5.52
CA SER A 82 21.91 -5.82 6.94
C SER A 82 20.95 -4.97 7.77
N VAL A 83 21.05 -3.64 7.63
CA VAL A 83 20.20 -2.66 8.33
C VAL A 83 18.72 -2.92 8.01
N PHE A 84 18.40 -3.14 6.73
CA PHE A 84 17.02 -3.45 6.33
C PHE A 84 16.45 -4.68 7.04
N PHE A 85 17.19 -5.80 7.06
CA PHE A 85 16.69 -7.03 7.66
C PHE A 85 16.64 -6.94 9.19
N GLU A 86 17.48 -6.13 9.81
CA GLU A 86 17.40 -5.83 11.24
C GLU A 86 16.14 -5.03 11.57
N LEU A 87 15.85 -3.96 10.82
CA LEU A 87 14.60 -3.20 10.96
C LEU A 87 13.37 -4.09 10.70
N LEU A 88 13.44 -4.95 9.69
CA LEU A 88 12.36 -5.90 9.39
C LEU A 88 12.12 -6.88 10.54
N LYS A 89 13.18 -7.36 11.18
CA LYS A 89 13.08 -8.23 12.37
C LYS A 89 12.45 -7.49 13.55
N ILE A 90 12.83 -6.24 13.78
CA ILE A 90 12.22 -5.38 14.81
C ILE A 90 10.73 -5.19 14.52
N PHE A 91 10.36 -4.88 13.27
CA PHE A 91 8.97 -4.74 12.87
C PHE A 91 8.15 -6.02 13.10
N ILE A 92 8.70 -7.19 12.72
CA ILE A 92 8.06 -8.49 12.98
C ILE A 92 7.87 -8.71 14.48
N SER A 93 8.85 -8.35 15.31
CA SER A 93 8.72 -8.46 16.77
C SER A 93 7.58 -7.60 17.33
N TYR A 94 7.40 -6.37 16.84
CA TYR A 94 6.30 -5.51 17.27
C TYR A 94 4.94 -5.97 16.72
N ARG A 95 4.93 -6.52 15.50
CA ARG A 95 3.76 -7.14 14.89
C ARG A 95 3.25 -8.29 15.76
N ASP A 96 4.15 -9.18 16.16
CA ASP A 96 3.80 -10.38 16.94
C ASP A 96 3.46 -10.05 18.41
N ALA A 97 3.95 -8.91 18.92
CA ALA A 97 3.64 -8.42 20.26
C ALA A 97 2.31 -7.65 20.37
N LEU A 98 1.68 -7.28 19.25
CA LEU A 98 0.42 -6.53 19.25
C LEU A 98 -0.70 -7.38 19.85
N GLN A 99 -1.29 -6.89 20.93
CA GLN A 99 -2.40 -7.55 21.61
C GLN A 99 -3.60 -6.61 21.72
N VAL A 100 -4.74 -7.12 21.27
CA VAL A 100 -6.02 -6.43 21.22
C VAL A 100 -7.03 -7.24 22.04
N LYS A 101 -7.88 -6.55 22.81
CA LYS A 101 -8.96 -7.21 23.55
C LYS A 101 -10.00 -7.73 22.56
N ARG A 102 -10.55 -8.91 22.84
CA ARG A 102 -11.64 -9.44 22.04
C ARG A 102 -12.88 -8.56 22.19
N THR A 103 -13.45 -8.17 21.06
CA THR A 103 -14.66 -7.37 21.00
C THR A 103 -15.64 -8.00 20.01
N ASP A 104 -16.80 -8.41 20.48
CA ASP A 104 -17.82 -8.98 19.61
C ASP A 104 -18.81 -7.87 19.21
N TRP A 105 -19.04 -7.75 17.90
CA TRP A 105 -19.98 -6.82 17.29
C TRP A 105 -21.21 -7.61 16.84
N VAL A 106 -22.35 -7.34 17.46
CA VAL A 106 -23.62 -7.97 17.11
C VAL A 106 -24.63 -6.88 16.78
N TYR A 107 -25.24 -6.96 15.61
CA TYR A 107 -26.27 -6.01 15.22
C TYR A 107 -27.61 -6.39 15.86
N ASP A 108 -28.23 -5.47 16.61
CA ASP A 108 -29.59 -5.64 17.09
C ASP A 108 -30.56 -5.03 16.07
N GLU A 109 -31.23 -5.90 15.30
CA GLU A 109 -32.20 -5.51 14.29
C GLU A 109 -33.41 -4.75 14.86
N LYS A 110 -33.79 -5.01 16.11
CA LYS A 110 -34.95 -4.36 16.73
C LYS A 110 -34.63 -2.93 17.13
N GLN A 111 -33.42 -2.71 17.63
CA GLN A 111 -32.94 -1.38 18.03
C GLN A 111 -32.26 -0.64 16.88
N CYS A 112 -31.97 -1.33 15.78
CA CYS A 112 -31.19 -0.83 14.64
C CYS A 112 -29.78 -0.34 15.01
N GLU A 113 -29.18 -0.94 16.04
CA GLU A 113 -27.91 -0.49 16.63
C GLU A 113 -26.92 -1.64 16.81
N TRP A 114 -25.62 -1.31 16.78
CA TRP A 114 -24.55 -2.24 17.09
C TRP A 114 -24.41 -2.41 18.60
N LYS A 115 -24.55 -3.65 19.09
CA LYS A 115 -24.19 -4.05 20.44
C LYS A 115 -22.75 -4.52 20.46
N ILE A 116 -21.91 -3.77 21.17
CA ILE A 116 -20.47 -4.02 21.30
C ILE A 116 -20.23 -4.68 22.65
N THR A 117 -19.77 -5.93 22.65
CA THR A 117 -19.43 -6.66 23.88
C THR A 117 -17.92 -6.76 24.01
N LEU A 118 -17.35 -6.11 25.03
CA LEU A 118 -15.93 -6.17 25.33
C LEU A 118 -15.64 -7.31 26.28
N TYR A 119 -14.69 -8.17 25.92
CA TYR A 119 -14.20 -9.23 26.78
C TYR A 119 -12.87 -8.82 27.42
N ASN A 120 -12.59 -9.38 28.60
CA ASN A 120 -11.30 -9.18 29.28
C ASN A 120 -10.18 -10.05 28.70
N GLU A 121 -10.51 -10.93 27.75
CA GLU A 121 -9.57 -11.81 27.05
C GLU A 121 -8.91 -11.10 25.87
N TYR A 122 -7.62 -11.37 25.65
CA TYR A 122 -6.91 -10.90 24.47
C TYR A 122 -7.11 -11.85 23.29
N CYS A 123 -7.18 -11.29 22.09
CA CYS A 123 -7.15 -12.06 20.85
C CYS A 123 -5.82 -12.84 20.73
N THR A 124 -5.87 -13.99 20.07
CA THR A 124 -4.64 -14.65 19.61
C THR A 124 -3.92 -13.78 18.58
N PRO A 125 -2.58 -13.86 18.45
CA PRO A 125 -1.83 -13.04 17.49
C PRO A 125 -2.39 -13.09 16.05
N GLU A 126 -2.81 -14.27 15.60
CA GLU A 126 -3.45 -14.50 14.29
C GLU A 126 -4.78 -13.74 14.11
N LYS A 127 -5.52 -13.53 15.21
CA LYS A 127 -6.83 -12.87 15.21
C LYS A 127 -6.75 -11.38 15.52
N THR A 128 -5.66 -10.89 16.11
CA THR A 128 -5.47 -9.48 16.46
C THR A 128 -5.75 -8.54 15.29
N TYR A 129 -5.09 -8.77 14.14
CA TYR A 129 -5.28 -7.92 12.96
C TYR A 129 -6.67 -8.05 12.34
N ARG A 130 -7.24 -9.25 12.39
CA ARG A 130 -8.63 -9.50 11.95
C ARG A 130 -9.63 -8.74 12.83
N GLN A 131 -9.41 -8.69 14.15
CA GLN A 131 -10.27 -7.96 15.09
C GLN A 131 -10.27 -6.46 14.76
N ILE A 132 -9.09 -5.85 14.62
CA ILE A 132 -8.97 -4.42 14.26
C ILE A 132 -9.61 -4.18 12.88
N TYR A 133 -9.40 -5.07 11.94
CA TYR A 133 -10.00 -4.99 10.61
C TYR A 133 -11.54 -4.98 10.64
N VAL A 134 -12.15 -5.85 11.45
CA VAL A 134 -13.61 -5.91 11.62
C VAL A 134 -14.14 -4.63 12.26
N GLU A 135 -13.44 -4.08 13.25
CA GLU A 135 -13.80 -2.79 13.86
C GLU A 135 -13.71 -1.64 12.85
N LEU A 136 -12.61 -1.55 12.09
CA LEU A 136 -12.43 -0.55 11.03
C LEU A 136 -13.56 -0.60 10.01
N TYR A 137 -13.96 -1.81 9.61
CA TYR A 137 -15.05 -2.01 8.67
C TYR A 137 -16.37 -1.41 9.17
N HIS A 138 -16.81 -1.81 10.37
CA HIS A 138 -18.11 -1.38 10.89
C HIS A 138 -18.17 0.14 11.02
N ILE A 139 -17.08 0.75 11.50
CA ILE A 139 -17.02 2.20 11.67
C ILE A 139 -16.92 2.90 10.32
N PHE A 140 -16.19 2.35 9.35
CA PHE A 140 -16.13 2.89 8.00
C PHE A 140 -17.51 2.97 7.36
N TYR A 141 -18.30 1.88 7.38
CA TYR A 141 -19.65 1.88 6.84
C TYR A 141 -20.61 2.77 7.63
N LEU A 142 -20.46 2.84 8.96
CA LEU A 142 -21.20 3.79 9.76
C LEU A 142 -20.93 5.24 9.33
N GLU A 143 -19.69 5.60 9.02
CA GLU A 143 -19.33 6.95 8.56
C GLU A 143 -19.75 7.23 7.11
N ILE A 144 -19.69 6.24 6.21
CA ILE A 144 -20.30 6.33 4.87
C ILE A 144 -21.81 6.56 4.99
N ARG A 145 -22.50 5.80 5.85
CA ARG A 145 -23.93 5.98 6.10
C ARG A 145 -24.25 7.40 6.56
N ARG A 146 -23.43 7.94 7.45
CA ARG A 146 -23.54 9.32 7.97
C ARG A 146 -23.25 10.38 6.91
N SER A 147 -22.48 10.06 5.87
CA SER A 147 -22.18 11.01 4.79
C SER A 147 -23.29 11.11 3.75
N ILE A 148 -24.18 10.12 3.63
CA ILE A 148 -25.25 10.08 2.61
C ILE A 148 -26.11 11.37 2.63
N PRO A 149 -26.72 11.79 3.76
CA PRO A 149 -27.58 12.98 3.78
C PRO A 149 -26.85 14.30 3.51
N ASN A 150 -25.53 14.33 3.74
CA ASN A 150 -24.70 15.51 3.45
C ASN A 150 -24.39 15.65 1.95
N ASN A 151 -24.55 14.58 1.16
CA ASN A 151 -24.17 14.54 -0.25
C ASN A 151 -25.36 14.35 -1.19
N PHE A 152 -26.49 13.82 -0.70
CA PHE A 152 -27.66 13.52 -1.51
C PHE A 152 -28.94 13.93 -0.78
N SER A 153 -29.91 14.49 -1.52
CA SER A 153 -31.27 14.57 -0.99
C SER A 153 -31.88 13.18 -0.85
N LYS A 154 -32.90 13.05 -0.01
CA LYS A 154 -33.58 11.77 0.22
C LYS A 154 -34.19 11.24 -1.08
N GLU A 155 -34.80 12.12 -1.85
CA GLU A 155 -35.46 11.80 -3.11
C GLU A 155 -34.42 11.34 -4.14
N GLU A 156 -33.32 12.09 -4.28
CA GLU A 156 -32.22 11.78 -5.19
C GLU A 156 -31.63 10.40 -4.87
N PHE A 157 -31.27 10.16 -3.61
CA PHE A 157 -30.69 8.88 -3.21
C PHE A 157 -31.68 7.72 -3.41
N THR A 158 -32.97 7.94 -3.15
CA THR A 158 -34.00 6.92 -3.40
C THR A 158 -34.11 6.57 -4.89
N GLU A 159 -34.07 7.56 -5.79
CA GLU A 159 -34.12 7.34 -7.23
C GLU A 159 -32.90 6.57 -7.77
N TYR A 160 -31.72 6.76 -7.16
CA TYR A 160 -30.52 5.99 -7.52
C TYR A 160 -30.61 4.52 -7.10
N ILE A 161 -31.22 4.24 -5.95
CA ILE A 161 -31.22 2.90 -5.35
C ILE A 161 -32.42 2.06 -5.80
N ILE A 162 -33.61 2.67 -5.85
CA ILE A 162 -34.87 1.97 -6.10
C ILE A 162 -35.30 2.24 -7.54
N PRO A 163 -35.39 1.20 -8.39
CA PRO A 163 -35.81 1.38 -9.78
C PRO A 163 -37.26 1.88 -9.86
N LYS A 164 -37.61 2.61 -10.92
CA LYS A 164 -38.99 3.12 -11.11
C LYS A 164 -40.00 2.02 -11.46
N ASN A 165 -39.53 0.91 -12.04
CA ASN A 165 -40.36 -0.22 -12.46
C ASN A 165 -40.00 -1.48 -11.65
N PHE A 166 -40.92 -1.94 -10.80
CA PHE A 166 -40.82 -3.18 -10.05
C PHE A 166 -42.20 -3.81 -9.84
N SER A 167 -42.23 -5.12 -9.60
CA SER A 167 -43.44 -5.83 -9.20
C SER A 167 -43.78 -5.58 -7.72
N ARG A 168 -45.05 -5.81 -7.35
CA ARG A 168 -45.51 -5.73 -5.96
C ARG A 168 -44.70 -6.66 -5.03
N GLU A 169 -44.32 -7.84 -5.52
CA GLU A 169 -43.52 -8.81 -4.76
C GLU A 169 -42.10 -8.29 -4.49
N GLN A 170 -41.42 -7.74 -5.51
CA GLN A 170 -40.10 -7.11 -5.34
C GLN A 170 -40.15 -5.91 -4.39
N TRP A 171 -41.23 -5.14 -4.41
CA TRP A 171 -41.43 -4.08 -3.42
C TRP A 171 -41.50 -4.66 -2.00
N MET A 172 -42.38 -5.64 -1.78
CA MET A 172 -42.62 -6.19 -0.44
C MET A 172 -41.38 -6.89 0.13
N LEU A 173 -40.66 -7.67 -0.68
CA LEU A 173 -39.54 -8.49 -0.23
C LEU A 173 -38.21 -7.75 -0.14
N THR A 174 -38.08 -6.59 -0.80
CA THR A 174 -36.76 -5.97 -1.00
C THR A 174 -36.80 -4.46 -0.88
N PHE A 175 -37.50 -3.78 -1.79
CA PHE A 175 -37.41 -2.32 -1.87
C PHE A 175 -38.07 -1.63 -0.67
N SER A 176 -39.04 -2.27 -0.02
CA SER A 176 -39.64 -1.82 1.24
C SER A 176 -38.61 -1.70 2.37
N HIS A 177 -37.71 -2.68 2.50
CA HIS A 177 -36.63 -2.71 3.49
C HIS A 177 -35.58 -1.64 3.19
N LEU A 178 -35.19 -1.49 1.91
CA LEU A 178 -34.26 -0.44 1.49
C LEU A 178 -34.84 0.96 1.71
N ASN A 179 -36.10 1.18 1.33
CA ASN A 179 -36.79 2.45 1.55
C ASN A 179 -36.90 2.79 3.05
N THR A 180 -37.19 1.79 3.89
CA THR A 180 -37.20 1.94 5.35
C THR A 180 -35.81 2.30 5.88
N ALA A 181 -34.74 1.65 5.42
CA ALA A 181 -33.37 1.99 5.80
C ALA A 181 -32.98 3.41 5.36
N ILE A 182 -33.36 3.83 4.15
CA ILE A 182 -33.17 5.21 3.67
C ILE A 182 -33.89 6.18 4.62
N ASN A 183 -35.17 5.95 4.93
CA ASN A 183 -35.92 6.77 5.87
C ASN A 183 -35.21 6.90 7.22
N ASN A 184 -34.72 5.78 7.79
CA ASN A 184 -33.98 5.79 9.04
C ASN A 184 -32.70 6.64 8.98
N ILE A 185 -31.93 6.57 7.88
CA ILE A 185 -30.70 7.38 7.71
C ILE A 185 -31.00 8.88 7.78
N TYR A 186 -32.04 9.33 7.06
CA TYR A 186 -32.41 10.75 7.06
C TYR A 186 -33.06 11.19 8.37
N SER A 187 -33.85 10.32 9.03
CA SER A 187 -34.38 10.58 10.37
C SER A 187 -33.27 10.73 11.41
N GLU A 188 -32.29 9.82 11.42
CA GLU A 188 -31.11 9.88 12.30
C GLU A 188 -30.31 11.16 12.07
N HIS A 189 -30.14 11.57 10.81
CA HIS A 189 -29.41 12.79 10.45
C HIS A 189 -30.13 14.05 10.94
N ASN A 190 -31.44 14.16 10.68
CA ASN A 190 -32.24 15.30 11.14
C ASN A 190 -32.24 15.41 12.67
N TRP A 191 -32.37 14.27 13.36
CA TRP A 191 -32.29 14.21 14.82
C TRP A 191 -30.96 14.75 15.35
N ARG A 192 -29.83 14.39 14.72
CA ARG A 192 -28.51 14.90 15.13
C ARG A 192 -28.33 16.40 14.88
N MET A 193 -28.92 16.93 13.82
CA MET A 193 -28.77 18.35 13.45
C MET A 193 -29.69 19.27 14.26
N HIS A 194 -30.92 18.83 14.55
CA HIS A 194 -31.97 19.70 15.08
C HIS A 194 -32.53 19.26 16.44
N GLY A 195 -32.11 18.10 16.96
CA GLY A 195 -32.70 17.48 18.14
C GLY A 195 -34.11 16.93 17.86
N GLY A 196 -34.71 16.24 18.82
CA GLY A 196 -36.08 15.71 18.75
C GLY A 196 -36.20 14.21 19.00
N MET A 197 -37.22 13.58 18.42
CA MET A 197 -37.43 12.13 18.49
C MET A 197 -37.07 11.50 17.13
N SER A 198 -36.16 10.54 17.12
CA SER A 198 -35.89 9.73 15.93
C SER A 198 -36.81 8.52 15.93
N THR A 199 -37.65 8.38 14.90
CA THR A 199 -38.39 7.14 14.64
C THR A 199 -37.57 6.28 13.69
N THR A 200 -36.88 5.28 14.24
CA THR A 200 -36.20 4.24 13.46
C THR A 200 -37.04 2.98 13.44
N PHE A 201 -37.18 2.39 12.26
CA PHE A 201 -37.88 1.12 12.08
C PHE A 201 -36.87 -0.03 11.98
N PRO A 202 -37.19 -1.23 12.50
CA PRO A 202 -36.33 -2.41 12.40
C PRO A 202 -35.97 -2.77 10.95
N VAL A 203 -34.68 -2.86 10.66
CA VAL A 203 -34.16 -3.31 9.36
C VAL A 203 -32.87 -4.12 9.58
N HIS A 204 -32.71 -5.20 8.83
CA HIS A 204 -31.48 -6.00 8.85
C HIS A 204 -30.25 -5.20 8.38
N ILE A 205 -29.08 -5.47 8.97
CA ILE A 205 -27.83 -4.72 8.69
C ILE A 205 -27.44 -4.72 7.20
N ASN A 206 -27.71 -5.82 6.49
CA ASN A 206 -27.41 -5.95 5.06
C ASN A 206 -28.05 -4.84 4.20
N ALA A 207 -29.19 -4.29 4.62
CA ALA A 207 -29.80 -3.17 3.92
C ALA A 207 -28.90 -1.92 4.01
N TYR A 208 -28.35 -1.61 5.19
CA TYR A 208 -27.43 -0.49 5.36
C TYR A 208 -26.11 -0.71 4.61
N ASP A 209 -25.55 -1.91 4.67
CA ASP A 209 -24.33 -2.26 3.94
C ASP A 209 -24.51 -2.08 2.43
N TYR A 210 -25.66 -2.52 1.89
CA TYR A 210 -26.01 -2.31 0.49
C TYR A 210 -26.13 -0.83 0.12
N LEU A 211 -26.81 -0.03 0.95
CA LEU A 211 -26.90 1.42 0.74
C LEU A 211 -25.53 2.09 0.77
N CYS A 212 -24.64 1.69 1.68
CA CYS A 212 -23.27 2.21 1.76
C CYS A 212 -22.45 1.88 0.52
N LEU A 213 -22.53 0.64 0.03
CA LEU A 213 -21.84 0.21 -1.19
C LEU A 213 -22.32 0.98 -2.43
N ASN A 214 -23.64 1.21 -2.55
CA ASN A 214 -24.16 2.01 -3.64
C ASN A 214 -23.79 3.49 -3.50
N ALA A 215 -23.79 4.06 -2.30
CA ALA A 215 -23.28 5.40 -2.07
C ALA A 215 -21.82 5.53 -2.52
N ILE A 216 -20.96 4.56 -2.16
CA ILE A 216 -19.56 4.50 -2.63
C ILE A 216 -19.51 4.43 -4.15
N LYS A 217 -20.32 3.58 -4.79
CA LYS A 217 -20.38 3.48 -6.26
C LYS A 217 -20.71 4.84 -6.90
N ILE A 218 -21.71 5.55 -6.38
CA ILE A 218 -22.10 6.88 -6.86
C ILE A 218 -20.94 7.88 -6.66
N TYR A 219 -20.25 7.85 -5.52
CA TYR A 219 -19.07 8.67 -5.28
C TYR A 219 -17.94 8.43 -6.30
N PHE A 220 -17.70 7.17 -6.68
CA PHE A 220 -16.75 6.82 -7.74
C PHE A 220 -17.19 7.38 -9.10
N GLU A 221 -18.46 7.22 -9.47
CA GLU A 221 -19.02 7.72 -10.73
C GLU A 221 -18.93 9.25 -10.83
N GLN A 222 -19.15 9.94 -9.72
CA GLN A 222 -19.06 11.40 -9.61
C GLN A 222 -17.61 11.92 -9.43
N ASN A 223 -16.60 11.04 -9.33
CA ASN A 223 -15.24 11.38 -8.92
C ASN A 223 -15.15 12.17 -7.60
N ASN A 224 -16.12 12.01 -6.69
CA ASN A 224 -16.16 12.65 -5.38
C ASN A 224 -15.60 11.72 -4.31
N PHE A 225 -14.28 11.75 -4.08
CA PHE A 225 -13.61 10.85 -3.13
C PHE A 225 -13.59 11.35 -1.69
N LYS A 226 -14.06 12.59 -1.44
CA LYS A 226 -14.02 13.21 -0.12
C LYS A 226 -14.82 12.44 0.95
N PRO A 227 -16.08 12.01 0.72
CA PRO A 227 -16.83 11.24 1.71
C PRO A 227 -16.13 9.94 2.10
N ILE A 228 -15.52 9.26 1.12
CA ILE A 228 -14.79 8.01 1.34
C ILE A 228 -13.54 8.27 2.20
N ALA A 229 -12.75 9.27 1.83
CA ALA A 229 -11.52 9.58 2.54
C ALA A 229 -11.78 10.07 3.98
N GLU A 230 -12.82 10.87 4.19
CA GLU A 230 -13.27 11.29 5.53
C GLU A 230 -13.76 10.10 6.37
N ALA A 231 -14.52 9.17 5.78
CA ALA A 231 -14.95 7.95 6.46
C ALA A 231 -13.76 7.06 6.83
N CYS A 232 -12.77 6.89 5.93
CA CYS A 232 -11.53 6.18 6.26
C CYS A 232 -10.78 6.83 7.42
N SER A 233 -10.66 8.16 7.40
CA SER A 233 -9.96 8.93 8.43
C SER A 233 -10.60 8.75 9.80
N LYS A 234 -11.93 8.96 9.89
CA LYS A 234 -12.68 8.82 11.14
C LYS A 234 -12.70 7.39 11.67
N ALA A 235 -12.84 6.39 10.79
CA ALA A 235 -12.78 4.99 11.17
C ALA A 235 -11.40 4.64 11.76
N ALA A 236 -10.33 5.08 11.10
CA ALA A 236 -8.98 4.86 11.56
C ALA A 236 -8.72 5.51 12.92
N ASP A 237 -9.05 6.80 13.07
CA ASP A 237 -8.84 7.53 14.33
C ASP A 237 -9.62 6.91 15.49
N HIS A 238 -10.88 6.51 15.26
CA HIS A 238 -11.68 5.83 16.27
C HIS A 238 -11.09 4.47 16.66
N CYS A 239 -10.77 3.62 15.69
CA CYS A 239 -10.27 2.26 15.95
C CYS A 239 -8.86 2.24 16.54
N PHE A 240 -8.01 3.22 16.22
CA PHE A 240 -6.63 3.23 16.68
C PHE A 240 -6.47 3.86 18.05
N THR A 241 -7.42 4.69 18.49
CA THR A 241 -7.36 5.36 19.80
C THR A 241 -7.15 4.38 20.97
N PRO A 242 -7.90 3.26 21.10
CA PRO A 242 -7.70 2.31 22.20
C PRO A 242 -6.32 1.64 22.21
N TYR A 243 -5.65 1.58 21.06
CA TYR A 243 -4.39 0.86 20.86
C TYR A 243 -3.25 1.78 20.42
N GLN A 244 -3.38 3.10 20.62
CA GLN A 244 -2.52 4.12 20.02
C GLN A 244 -1.04 3.90 20.30
N ASN A 245 -0.68 3.44 21.50
CA ASN A 245 0.72 3.17 21.86
C ASN A 245 1.31 1.98 21.08
N GLN A 246 0.56 0.88 20.97
CA GLN A 246 1.02 -0.33 20.29
C GLN A 246 0.97 -0.14 18.76
N LEU A 247 -0.16 0.33 18.23
CA LEU A 247 -0.34 0.59 16.80
C LEU A 247 0.54 1.75 16.31
N GLY A 248 0.72 2.80 17.09
CA GLY A 248 1.64 3.89 16.75
C GLY A 248 3.09 3.42 16.65
N THR A 249 3.49 2.41 17.43
CA THR A 249 4.82 1.79 17.29
C THR A 249 4.90 0.93 16.04
N TYR A 250 3.87 0.13 15.76
CA TYR A 250 3.75 -0.63 14.51
C TYR A 250 3.82 0.27 13.27
N PHE A 251 3.04 1.35 13.21
CA PHE A 251 3.01 2.29 12.09
C PHE A 251 4.33 3.05 11.91
N ARG A 252 4.97 3.49 13.00
CA ARG A 252 6.30 4.13 12.93
C ARG A 252 7.36 3.19 12.40
N ASN A 253 7.38 1.93 12.82
CA ASN A 253 8.34 0.97 12.29
C ASN A 253 8.09 0.66 10.80
N ALA A 254 6.83 0.56 10.37
CA ALA A 254 6.50 0.46 8.95
C ALA A 254 6.98 1.69 8.16
N TYR A 255 6.80 2.90 8.72
CA TYR A 255 7.31 4.14 8.15
C TYR A 255 8.84 4.11 8.00
N TYR A 256 9.58 3.83 9.07
CA TYR A 256 11.04 3.86 9.05
C TYR A 256 11.66 2.78 8.15
N ILE A 257 11.05 1.61 8.05
CA ILE A 257 11.48 0.59 7.07
C ILE A 257 11.35 1.14 5.64
N LEU A 258 10.23 1.78 5.31
CA LEU A 258 9.99 2.31 3.97
C LEU A 258 10.84 3.55 3.69
N GLU A 259 11.02 4.43 4.68
CA GLU A 259 11.89 5.60 4.59
C GLU A 259 13.33 5.17 4.32
N MET A 260 13.87 4.27 5.16
CA MET A 260 15.22 3.74 4.98
C MET A 260 15.37 3.02 3.63
N ALA A 261 14.39 2.18 3.26
CA ALA A 261 14.40 1.51 1.97
C ALA A 261 14.43 2.50 0.78
N SER A 262 13.85 3.69 0.93
CA SER A 262 13.81 4.72 -0.11
C SER A 262 15.19 5.32 -0.42
N GLU A 263 16.14 5.26 0.53
CA GLU A 263 17.49 5.80 0.39
C GLU A 263 18.48 4.83 -0.26
N PHE A 264 18.15 3.53 -0.30
CA PHE A 264 19.03 2.51 -0.85
C PHE A 264 19.17 2.59 -2.38
N ASN A 265 20.22 1.97 -2.91
CA ASN A 265 20.45 1.88 -4.37
C ASN A 265 19.35 1.13 -5.15
N SER A 266 18.47 0.38 -4.47
CA SER A 266 17.39 -0.39 -5.09
C SER A 266 16.11 -0.42 -4.23
N PRO A 267 15.43 0.72 -4.03
CA PRO A 267 14.33 0.83 -3.07
C PRO A 267 13.20 -0.17 -3.31
N GLN A 268 12.78 -0.30 -4.57
CA GLN A 268 11.69 -1.17 -4.99
C GLN A 268 11.92 -2.65 -4.63
N LYS A 269 13.17 -3.10 -4.56
CA LYS A 269 13.48 -4.47 -4.15
C LYS A 269 13.11 -4.67 -2.68
N TYR A 270 13.46 -3.73 -1.83
CA TYR A 270 13.23 -3.79 -0.38
C TYR A 270 11.77 -3.52 -0.02
N SER A 271 11.12 -2.56 -0.69
CA SER A 271 9.67 -2.32 -0.54
C SER A 271 8.85 -3.57 -0.87
N LYS A 272 9.21 -4.31 -1.93
CA LYS A 272 8.56 -5.58 -2.28
C LYS A 272 8.76 -6.67 -1.23
N ILE A 273 9.97 -6.75 -0.63
CA ILE A 273 10.24 -7.70 0.46
C ILE A 273 9.38 -7.37 1.68
N PHE A 274 9.35 -6.09 2.08
CA PHE A 274 8.52 -5.64 3.19
C PHE A 274 7.03 -5.93 2.95
N ARG A 275 6.50 -5.56 1.78
CA ARG A 275 5.12 -5.84 1.39
C ARG A 275 4.78 -7.34 1.46
N ALA A 276 5.71 -8.21 1.06
CA ALA A 276 5.51 -9.66 1.12
C ALA A 276 5.45 -10.23 2.55
N GLN A 277 5.86 -9.46 3.57
CA GLN A 277 5.72 -9.85 4.98
C GLN A 277 4.38 -9.45 5.61
N LEU A 278 3.59 -8.61 4.92
CA LEU A 278 2.32 -8.11 5.41
C LEU A 278 1.18 -9.04 5.01
N SER A 279 0.37 -9.43 5.99
CA SER A 279 -0.90 -10.10 5.72
C SER A 279 -1.90 -9.15 5.04
N LYS A 280 -2.97 -9.74 4.51
CA LYS A 280 -4.07 -9.00 3.90
C LYS A 280 -4.74 -8.01 4.88
N TYR A 281 -4.93 -8.42 6.14
CA TYR A 281 -5.48 -7.55 7.19
C TYR A 281 -4.50 -6.43 7.56
N GLU A 282 -3.19 -6.69 7.58
CA GLU A 282 -2.18 -5.65 7.80
C GLU A 282 -2.12 -4.64 6.66
N LEU A 283 -2.28 -5.07 5.41
CA LEU A 283 -2.38 -4.16 4.26
C LEU A 283 -3.62 -3.28 4.36
N ALA A 284 -4.78 -3.84 4.72
CA ALA A 284 -5.99 -3.05 4.96
C ALA A 284 -5.80 -2.08 6.14
N LEU A 285 -5.19 -2.53 7.23
CA LEU A 285 -4.87 -1.69 8.39
C LEU A 285 -3.96 -0.51 8.00
N LEU A 286 -2.90 -0.74 7.24
CA LEU A 286 -2.00 0.30 6.74
C LEU A 286 -2.71 1.23 5.74
N PHE A 287 -3.67 0.72 4.97
CA PHE A 287 -4.52 1.54 4.11
C PHE A 287 -5.32 2.55 4.95
N PHE A 288 -6.02 2.11 6.00
CA PHE A 288 -6.72 3.02 6.91
C PHE A 288 -5.76 3.96 7.64
N ASN A 289 -4.59 3.48 8.08
CA ASN A 289 -3.55 4.33 8.66
C ASN A 289 -3.18 5.50 7.77
N SER A 290 -3.09 5.31 6.45
CA SER A 290 -2.71 6.37 5.51
C SER A 290 -3.64 7.61 5.55
N PHE A 291 -4.88 7.43 6.00
CA PHE A 291 -5.91 8.48 6.19
C PHE A 291 -6.05 8.98 7.64
N SER A 292 -5.47 8.26 8.60
CA SER A 292 -5.57 8.60 10.03
C SER A 292 -4.77 9.86 10.38
N SER A 293 -5.09 10.44 11.52
CA SER A 293 -4.32 11.51 12.17
C SER A 293 -2.88 11.11 12.53
N LEU A 294 -2.58 9.81 12.63
CA LEU A 294 -1.25 9.27 12.91
C LEU A 294 -0.34 9.28 11.66
N SER A 295 -0.88 9.55 10.48
CA SER A 295 -0.16 9.48 9.21
C SER A 295 0.16 10.87 8.64
N THR A 296 1.42 11.04 8.23
CA THR A 296 1.92 12.27 7.62
C THR A 296 1.80 12.24 6.09
N SER A 297 1.93 13.41 5.45
CA SER A 297 2.06 13.48 3.98
C SER A 297 3.24 12.63 3.48
N LYS A 298 4.34 12.60 4.24
CA LYS A 298 5.50 11.77 3.92
C LYS A 298 5.19 10.28 3.96
N THR A 299 4.40 9.84 4.94
CA THR A 299 3.93 8.44 5.02
C THR A 299 3.16 8.04 3.77
N ARG A 300 2.22 8.89 3.33
CA ARG A 300 1.46 8.67 2.09
C ARG A 300 2.34 8.60 0.85
N GLU A 301 3.34 9.48 0.75
CA GLU A 301 4.33 9.48 -0.34
C GLU A 301 5.12 8.17 -0.36
N LEU A 302 5.61 7.73 0.80
CA LEU A 302 6.34 6.46 0.93
C LEU A 302 5.48 5.27 0.51
N TYR A 303 4.20 5.23 0.91
CA TYR A 303 3.29 4.14 0.54
C TYR A 303 3.05 4.11 -0.98
N LEU A 304 2.91 5.27 -1.63
CA LEU A 304 2.78 5.37 -3.09
C LEU A 304 4.06 4.94 -3.82
N ASN A 305 5.21 5.39 -3.34
CA ASN A 305 6.51 5.08 -3.94
C ASN A 305 6.85 3.59 -3.78
N ALA A 306 6.50 3.00 -2.65
CA ALA A 306 6.68 1.58 -2.34
C ALA A 306 5.68 0.65 -3.06
N ASP A 307 4.66 1.21 -3.74
CA ASP A 307 3.55 0.43 -4.31
C ASP A 307 2.92 -0.49 -3.23
N LEU A 308 2.78 0.03 -2.00
CA LEU A 308 2.52 -0.80 -0.81
C LEU A 308 1.23 -1.62 -0.92
N PHE A 309 0.19 -1.04 -1.53
CA PHE A 309 -1.14 -1.63 -1.64
C PHE A 309 -1.36 -2.44 -2.93
N ASN A 310 -0.29 -2.79 -3.64
CA ASN A 310 -0.40 -3.71 -4.77
C ASN A 310 -0.98 -5.05 -4.32
N ASN A 311 -1.89 -5.60 -5.12
CA ASN A 311 -2.71 -6.78 -4.82
C ASN A 311 -3.70 -6.61 -3.64
N LEU A 312 -3.87 -5.40 -3.08
CA LEU A 312 -4.98 -5.11 -2.18
C LEU A 312 -6.23 -4.85 -3.02
N GLU A 313 -7.30 -5.60 -2.78
CA GLU A 313 -8.52 -5.49 -3.56
C GLU A 313 -9.46 -4.43 -2.98
N LEU A 314 -10.28 -3.81 -3.82
CA LEU A 314 -11.28 -2.82 -3.40
C LEU A 314 -12.27 -3.42 -2.39
N ARG A 315 -12.57 -4.72 -2.50
CA ARG A 315 -13.44 -5.44 -1.54
C ARG A 315 -12.82 -5.56 -0.16
N ASP A 316 -11.49 -5.60 -0.08
CA ASP A 316 -10.77 -5.80 1.19
C ASP A 316 -10.88 -4.56 2.06
N VAL A 317 -10.95 -3.39 1.44
CA VAL A 317 -11.21 -2.11 2.10
C VAL A 317 -12.65 -1.63 1.90
N ARG A 318 -13.54 -2.56 1.50
CA ARG A 318 -15.00 -2.37 1.48
C ARG A 318 -15.51 -1.28 0.54
N LEU A 319 -14.70 -0.94 -0.46
CA LEU A 319 -15.05 -0.03 -1.55
C LEU A 319 -15.83 -0.72 -2.69
N LYS A 320 -15.83 -2.05 -2.71
CA LYS A 320 -16.64 -2.87 -3.62
C LYS A 320 -17.19 -4.10 -2.90
N GLU A 321 -18.23 -4.70 -3.48
CA GLU A 321 -18.70 -6.03 -3.09
C GLU A 321 -17.60 -7.07 -3.33
N GLY A 322 -17.27 -7.87 -2.30
CA GLY A 322 -16.63 -9.17 -2.53
C GLY A 322 -17.69 -10.19 -2.95
N ALA A 323 -17.35 -11.28 -3.65
CA ALA A 323 -18.31 -12.35 -3.97
C ALA A 323 -18.39 -13.45 -2.88
N TYR A 324 -17.37 -13.58 -2.03
CA TYR A 324 -17.21 -14.67 -1.05
C TYR A 324 -16.47 -14.19 0.20
N ASP A 325 -17.06 -13.27 0.93
CA ASP A 325 -16.47 -12.84 2.20
C ASP A 325 -17.03 -13.68 3.35
N GLU A 326 -16.30 -14.72 3.75
CA GLU A 326 -16.65 -15.59 4.90
C GLU A 326 -16.66 -14.85 6.25
N SER A 327 -16.14 -13.61 6.31
CA SER A 327 -16.18 -12.79 7.53
C SER A 327 -17.54 -12.14 7.78
N VAL A 328 -18.46 -12.20 6.81
CA VAL A 328 -19.84 -11.72 6.92
C VAL A 328 -20.75 -12.85 6.47
N SER A 329 -21.65 -13.32 7.34
CA SER A 329 -22.65 -14.33 6.94
C SER A 329 -23.58 -13.70 5.90
N ARG A 330 -23.45 -14.13 4.64
CA ARG A 330 -24.21 -13.58 3.50
C ARG A 330 -25.43 -14.39 3.11
N ILE A 331 -25.81 -15.38 3.90
CA ILE A 331 -26.94 -16.27 3.60
C ILE A 331 -28.25 -15.48 3.39
N GLU A 332 -28.37 -14.27 3.93
CA GLU A 332 -29.56 -13.40 3.75
C GLU A 332 -29.53 -12.45 2.54
N TYR A 333 -28.39 -12.31 1.83
CA TYR A 333 -28.37 -11.54 0.57
C TYR A 333 -29.17 -12.21 -0.56
N ILE A 334 -29.45 -13.51 -0.41
CA ILE A 334 -30.14 -14.36 -1.39
C ILE A 334 -31.58 -13.87 -1.69
N ASN A 335 -32.18 -13.06 -0.80
CA ASN A 335 -33.57 -12.60 -0.93
C ASN A 335 -33.74 -11.23 -1.62
N PHE A 336 -32.65 -10.57 -2.02
CA PHE A 336 -32.73 -9.32 -2.80
C PHE A 336 -32.58 -9.66 -4.30
N PRO A 337 -33.25 -8.95 -5.23
CA PRO A 337 -33.35 -9.35 -6.62
C PRO A 337 -31.98 -9.51 -7.29
N PRO A 338 -31.90 -10.30 -8.38
CA PRO A 338 -30.66 -10.78 -8.99
C PRO A 338 -29.84 -9.70 -9.73
N ILE A 339 -29.91 -8.44 -9.30
CA ILE A 339 -28.80 -7.48 -9.40
C ILE A 339 -27.65 -7.91 -8.46
N ILE A 340 -27.94 -8.75 -7.45
CA ILE A 340 -27.01 -9.20 -6.40
C ILE A 340 -26.35 -10.55 -6.73
N SER A 341 -26.81 -11.26 -7.76
CA SER A 341 -26.02 -12.32 -8.38
C SER A 341 -24.99 -11.70 -9.33
N GLN A 342 -23.86 -11.24 -8.80
CA GLN A 342 -22.77 -10.80 -9.65
C GLN A 342 -22.26 -11.98 -10.49
N THR A 343 -22.32 -11.83 -11.82
CA THR A 343 -21.27 -12.36 -12.69
C THR A 343 -19.94 -12.01 -12.05
N VAL A 344 -19.15 -13.00 -11.65
CA VAL A 344 -17.83 -12.84 -10.99
C VAL A 344 -17.09 -11.64 -11.58
N VAL A 345 -17.18 -10.48 -10.93
CA VAL A 345 -16.52 -9.27 -11.42
C VAL A 345 -15.04 -9.50 -11.15
N LYS A 346 -14.21 -9.36 -12.19
CA LYS A 346 -12.76 -9.49 -12.10
C LYS A 346 -12.25 -8.67 -10.91
N ASN A 347 -11.40 -9.26 -10.06
CA ASN A 347 -10.85 -8.58 -8.89
C ASN A 347 -10.32 -7.19 -9.30
N GLU A 348 -10.88 -6.16 -8.69
CA GLU A 348 -10.42 -4.79 -8.85
C GLU A 348 -9.52 -4.42 -7.69
N TYR A 349 -8.36 -3.88 -8.02
CA TYR A 349 -7.29 -3.58 -7.09
C TYR A 349 -7.22 -2.08 -6.80
N ILE A 350 -6.73 -1.74 -5.61
CA ILE A 350 -6.39 -0.38 -5.24
C ILE A 350 -5.31 0.11 -6.20
N SER A 351 -5.68 1.01 -7.10
CA SER A 351 -4.74 1.59 -8.07
C SER A 351 -4.03 2.80 -7.47
N ARG A 352 -2.80 3.06 -7.94
CA ARG A 352 -2.04 4.26 -7.58
C ARG A 352 -2.82 5.56 -7.86
N ASN A 353 -3.56 5.61 -8.97
CA ASN A 353 -4.37 6.78 -9.34
C ASN A 353 -5.52 7.01 -8.34
N LEU A 354 -6.24 5.94 -7.98
CA LEU A 354 -7.30 6.01 -6.96
C LEU A 354 -6.77 6.53 -5.63
N LEU A 355 -5.63 5.99 -5.14
CA LEU A 355 -5.02 6.45 -3.89
C LEU A 355 -4.66 7.93 -3.93
N ILE A 356 -4.10 8.43 -5.04
CA ILE A 356 -3.77 9.85 -5.19
C ILE A 356 -5.05 10.69 -5.06
N LYS A 357 -6.11 10.36 -5.79
CA LYS A 357 -7.39 11.09 -5.71
C LYS A 357 -7.97 11.10 -4.28
N MET A 358 -7.90 9.97 -3.57
CA MET A 358 -8.35 9.89 -2.18
C MET A 358 -7.46 10.72 -1.23
N TYR A 359 -6.13 10.69 -1.40
CA TYR A 359 -5.21 11.48 -0.58
C TYR A 359 -5.37 12.98 -0.80
N ASP A 360 -5.56 13.41 -2.04
CA ASP A 360 -5.80 14.81 -2.38
C ASP A 360 -7.08 15.32 -1.70
N SER A 361 -8.06 14.44 -1.50
CA SER A 361 -9.32 14.76 -0.81
C SER A 361 -9.14 15.00 0.71
N VAL A 362 -8.06 14.50 1.32
CA VAL A 362 -7.75 14.72 2.76
C VAL A 362 -6.83 15.91 2.97
N GLN A 363 -6.00 16.27 1.99
CA GLN A 363 -5.00 17.34 2.13
C GLN A 363 -5.57 18.76 2.13
N ILE A 364 -6.90 18.94 2.05
CA ILE A 364 -7.59 20.25 2.02
C ILE A 364 -7.70 20.90 3.42
N LYS A 365 -6.78 20.61 4.34
CA LYS A 365 -6.60 21.42 5.56
C LYS A 365 -5.13 21.79 5.72
N LYS A 366 -4.75 22.90 5.09
CA LYS A 366 -3.71 23.79 5.59
C LYS A 366 -4.25 25.21 5.61
#